data_AF-A0A2V8L0L7-F1
#
_entry.id   AF-A0A2V8L0L7-F1
#
_cell.length_a   1.000
_cell.length_b   1.000
_cell.length_c   1.000
_cell.angle_alpha   90.00
_cell.angle_beta   90.00
_cell.angle_gamma   90.00
#
_symmetry.space_group_name_H-M   'P 1'
#
loop_
_entity.id
_entity.type
_entity.pdbx_description
1 polymer ?
#
loop_
_entity_poly.entity_id
_entity_poly.type
_entity_poly.pdbx_seq_one_letter_code
_entity_poly.pdbx_strand_id
1 'polypeptide(L)'
;MGGSNAGSSIRIYSRMGDWRRGLAGVNGVRRANGEVEELGAGTVFPARVQSYRRQEKLKCLVEEMIDHRIFLDEALDEFEKRFIQTALTKTHGNQTKAAEVLGVRRNTLNRKIVHYKLNGHQ
;
A
#
# COMPACT_ATOMS: atom_id res chain seq x y z
N MET A 1 -19.85 -19.57 -55.57
CA MET A 1 -18.90 -18.47 -55.82
C MET A 1 -19.26 -17.31 -54.90
N GLY A 2 -18.31 -16.86 -54.07
CA GLY A 2 -18.30 -15.58 -53.33
C GLY A 2 -19.40 -15.38 -52.27
N GLY A 3 -19.17 -15.06 -51.01
CA GLY A 3 -18.00 -14.57 -50.30
C GLY A 3 -18.46 -13.51 -49.29
N SER A 4 -17.96 -13.60 -48.05
CA SER A 4 -17.68 -12.49 -47.10
C SER A 4 -18.84 -11.60 -46.61
N ASN A 5 -18.88 -10.99 -45.42
CA ASN A 5 -18.19 -11.04 -44.12
C ASN A 5 -18.94 -9.99 -43.24
N ALA A 6 -18.68 -10.02 -41.94
CA ALA A 6 -18.87 -8.94 -40.95
C ALA A 6 -20.22 -8.81 -40.22
N GLY A 7 -20.15 -8.83 -38.88
CA GLY A 7 -21.25 -8.44 -38.02
C GLY A 7 -21.11 -8.86 -36.55
N SER A 8 -19.92 -8.71 -35.95
CA SER A 8 -19.71 -8.89 -34.51
C SER A 8 -20.56 -7.87 -33.75
N SER A 9 -21.48 -8.33 -32.89
CA SER A 9 -22.30 -7.44 -32.05
C SER A 9 -22.03 -7.74 -30.57
N ILE A 10 -21.06 -7.01 -30.02
CA ILE A 10 -20.81 -6.95 -28.58
C ILE A 10 -21.94 -6.13 -27.96
N ARG A 11 -22.68 -6.73 -27.03
CA ARG A 11 -23.67 -6.00 -26.23
C ARG A 11 -23.17 -5.87 -24.80
N ILE A 12 -22.75 -4.67 -24.43
CA ILE A 12 -22.37 -4.31 -23.06
C ILE A 12 -23.65 -3.86 -22.34
N TYR A 13 -24.00 -4.51 -21.23
CA TYR A 13 -25.01 -3.96 -20.32
C TYR A 13 -24.31 -3.41 -19.08
N SER A 14 -24.60 -2.14 -18.78
CA SER A 14 -24.30 -1.52 -17.50
C SER A 14 -25.52 -1.70 -16.61
N ARG A 15 -25.41 -2.50 -15.54
CA ARG A 15 -26.44 -2.59 -14.50
C ARG A 15 -25.80 -2.32 -13.14
N MET A 16 -26.03 -1.09 -12.70
CA MET A 16 -25.80 -0.60 -11.35
C MET A 16 -26.80 -1.31 -10.42
N GLY A 17 -26.31 -2.02 -9.40
CA GLY A 17 -27.18 -2.68 -8.42
C GLY A 17 -26.46 -3.72 -7.56
N ASP A 18 -26.07 -3.26 -6.37
CA ASP A 18 -25.90 -4.02 -5.11
C ASP A 18 -24.65 -4.91 -4.92
N TRP A 19 -23.69 -4.39 -4.12
CA TRP A 19 -22.41 -5.02 -3.75
C TRP A 19 -22.28 -5.25 -2.23
N ARG A 20 -23.30 -5.84 -1.60
CA ARG A 20 -23.19 -6.29 -0.19
C ARG A 20 -23.70 -7.71 0.00
N ARG A 21 -22.85 -8.68 -0.37
CA ARG A 21 -22.57 -9.94 0.37
C ARG A 21 -21.82 -10.94 -0.52
N GLY A 22 -20.76 -11.53 0.02
CA GLY A 22 -20.26 -12.83 -0.44
C GLY A 22 -18.94 -12.78 -1.23
N LEU A 23 -18.03 -13.66 -0.85
CA LEU A 23 -16.65 -13.77 -1.28
C LEU A 23 -16.49 -14.34 -2.70
N ALA A 24 -15.28 -14.12 -3.24
CA ALA A 24 -14.61 -14.84 -4.31
C ALA A 24 -14.98 -14.50 -5.77
N GLY A 25 -14.37 -13.42 -6.27
CA GLY A 25 -14.09 -13.28 -7.70
C GLY A 25 -13.07 -14.31 -8.16
N VAL A 26 -13.54 -15.51 -8.51
CA VAL A 26 -12.81 -16.48 -9.34
C VAL A 26 -13.18 -16.17 -10.78
N ASN A 27 -12.30 -15.49 -11.53
CA ASN A 27 -12.40 -15.47 -12.99
C ASN A 27 -11.87 -16.82 -13.50
N GLY A 28 -12.74 -17.83 -13.51
CA GLY A 28 -12.49 -19.12 -14.15
C GLY A 28 -13.40 -19.28 -15.36
N VAL A 29 -12.82 -19.29 -16.56
CA VAL A 29 -13.53 -19.79 -17.74
C VAL A 29 -13.57 -21.31 -17.64
N ARG A 30 -14.72 -21.87 -17.27
CA ARG A 30 -14.95 -23.32 -17.37
C ARG A 30 -15.28 -23.67 -18.82
N ARG A 31 -14.42 -24.46 -19.48
CA ARG A 31 -14.82 -25.25 -20.65
C ARG A 31 -15.44 -26.57 -20.18
N ALA A 32 -16.34 -27.12 -21.00
CA ALA A 32 -17.28 -28.19 -20.63
C ALA A 32 -16.66 -29.56 -20.28
N ASN A 33 -15.34 -29.74 -20.40
CA ASN A 33 -14.71 -31.06 -20.34
C ASN A 33 -13.80 -31.31 -19.12
N GLY A 34 -13.82 -30.43 -18.11
CA GLY A 34 -13.20 -30.73 -16.81
C GLY A 34 -11.67 -30.74 -16.74
N GLU A 35 -10.96 -30.37 -17.81
CA GLU A 35 -9.50 -30.21 -17.78
C GLU A 35 -9.12 -28.83 -17.21
N VAL A 36 -8.33 -28.85 -16.14
CA VAL A 36 -7.63 -27.68 -15.58
C VAL A 36 -6.23 -27.64 -16.20
N GLU A 37 -5.99 -26.67 -17.09
CA GLU A 37 -4.63 -26.33 -17.50
C GLU A 37 -4.00 -25.47 -16.40
N GLU A 38 -3.06 -26.05 -15.67
CA GLU A 38 -2.08 -25.28 -14.91
C GLU A 38 -1.15 -24.56 -15.90
N LEU A 39 -1.40 -23.27 -16.12
CA LEU A 39 -0.46 -22.41 -16.82
C LEU A 39 0.73 -22.14 -15.90
N GLY A 40 1.85 -22.82 -16.20
CA GLY A 40 3.11 -22.71 -15.50
C GLY A 40 3.65 -21.28 -15.40
N ALA A 41 4.30 -21.03 -14.26
CA ALA A 41 5.34 -20.03 -14.02
C ALA A 41 5.43 -18.85 -15.01
N GLY A 42 4.57 -17.84 -14.84
CA GLY A 42 4.72 -16.59 -15.57
C GLY A 42 3.67 -15.57 -15.16
N THR A 43 4.12 -14.37 -14.75
CA THR A 43 3.32 -13.20 -14.34
C THR A 43 2.95 -13.07 -12.86
N VAL A 44 3.96 -13.02 -11.99
CA VAL A 44 3.85 -12.16 -10.80
C VAL A 44 3.81 -10.71 -11.29
N PHE A 45 2.61 -10.14 -11.38
CA PHE A 45 2.37 -8.73 -11.74
C PHE A 45 3.25 -7.77 -10.89
N PRO A 46 3.92 -6.77 -11.50
CA PRO A 46 4.99 -5.99 -10.85
C PRO A 46 4.53 -5.04 -9.73
N ALA A 47 3.23 -4.83 -9.54
CA ALA A 47 2.71 -3.96 -8.48
C ALA A 47 2.88 -4.56 -7.07
N ARG A 48 3.04 -5.88 -6.94
CA ARG A 48 3.16 -6.57 -5.63
C ARG A 48 4.62 -6.73 -5.15
N VAL A 49 5.62 -6.57 -6.01
CA VAL A 49 7.04 -6.79 -5.66
C VAL A 49 7.55 -5.71 -4.69
N GLN A 50 7.13 -4.46 -4.87
CA GLN A 50 7.49 -3.33 -3.99
C GLN A 50 6.96 -3.48 -2.57
N SER A 51 5.77 -4.08 -2.38
CA SER A 51 5.19 -4.30 -1.06
C SER A 51 5.97 -5.35 -0.26
N TYR A 52 6.40 -6.44 -0.91
CA TYR A 52 7.19 -7.48 -0.25
C TYR A 52 8.56 -6.96 0.23
N ARG A 53 9.26 -6.16 -0.59
CA ARG A 53 10.58 -5.64 -0.20
C ARG A 53 10.55 -4.68 1.00
N ARG A 54 9.49 -3.87 1.14
CA ARG A 54 9.33 -2.97 2.31
C ARG A 54 8.98 -3.76 3.57
N GLN A 55 8.14 -4.78 3.45
CA GLN A 55 7.76 -5.66 4.56
C GLN A 55 8.99 -6.40 5.11
N GLU A 56 9.83 -6.96 4.24
CA GLU A 56 11.04 -7.69 4.68
C GLU A 56 12.03 -6.78 5.41
N LYS A 57 12.28 -5.57 4.90
CA LYS A 57 13.16 -4.59 5.56
C LYS A 57 12.68 -4.23 6.96
N LEU A 58 11.38 -4.02 7.12
CA LEU A 58 10.81 -3.69 8.44
C LEU A 58 10.92 -4.89 9.39
N LYS A 59 10.67 -6.11 8.88
CA LYS A 59 10.79 -7.34 9.67
C LYS A 59 12.21 -7.54 10.19
N CYS A 60 13.22 -7.46 9.34
CA CYS A 60 14.62 -7.59 9.77
C CYS A 60 15.01 -6.52 10.80
N LEU A 61 14.53 -5.27 10.64
CA LEU A 61 14.77 -4.21 11.61
C LEU A 61 14.14 -4.53 12.97
N VAL A 62 12.91 -5.04 13.00
CA VAL A 62 12.23 -5.40 14.25
C VAL A 62 12.94 -6.56 14.96
N GLU A 63 13.41 -7.56 14.20
CA GLU A 63 14.22 -8.66 14.76
C GLU A 63 15.50 -8.13 15.41
N GLU A 64 16.24 -7.26 14.72
CA GLU A 64 17.45 -6.60 15.25
C GLU A 64 17.17 -5.79 16.52
N MET A 65 16.06 -5.02 16.56
CA MET A 65 15.68 -4.24 17.75
C MET A 65 15.40 -5.14 18.97
N ILE A 66 14.79 -6.30 18.77
CA ILE A 66 14.52 -7.28 19.83
C ILE A 66 15.83 -7.92 20.32
N ASP A 67 16.73 -8.28 19.40
CA ASP A 67 18.03 -8.86 19.72
C ASP A 67 18.89 -7.89 20.56
N HIS A 68 18.82 -6.60 20.28
CA HIS A 68 19.48 -5.54 21.05
C HIS A 68 18.74 -5.11 22.32
N ARG A 69 17.62 -5.77 22.66
CA ARG A 69 16.78 -5.47 23.84
C ARG A 69 16.26 -4.03 23.88
N ILE A 70 15.97 -3.45 22.72
CA ILE A 70 15.25 -2.17 22.65
C ILE A 70 13.80 -2.43 23.05
N PHE A 71 13.31 -1.69 24.05
CA PHE A 71 11.92 -1.82 24.47
C PHE A 71 10.97 -1.16 23.47
N LEU A 72 9.73 -1.64 23.42
CA LEU A 72 8.73 -1.14 22.49
C LEU A 72 8.50 0.37 22.62
N ASP A 73 8.47 0.90 23.84
CA ASP A 73 8.23 2.33 24.08
C ASP A 73 9.37 3.18 23.50
N GLU A 74 10.62 2.77 23.70
CA GLU A 74 11.79 3.43 23.12
C GLU A 74 11.80 3.35 21.59
N ALA A 75 11.45 2.17 21.05
CA ALA A 75 11.31 1.96 19.61
C ALA A 75 10.27 2.88 18.99
N LEU A 76 9.11 3.03 19.63
CA LEU A 76 8.02 3.89 19.16
C LEU A 76 8.41 5.36 19.23
N ASP A 77 9.07 5.79 20.31
CA ASP A 77 9.54 7.17 20.45
C ASP A 77 10.57 7.55 19.38
N GLU A 78 11.59 6.70 19.16
CA GLU A 78 12.59 6.96 18.13
C GLU A 78 12.00 6.89 16.71
N PHE A 79 11.10 5.94 16.47
CA PHE A 79 10.38 5.86 15.19
C PHE A 79 9.57 7.14 14.96
N GLU A 80 8.76 7.56 15.93
CA GLU A 80 7.89 8.72 15.80
C GLU A 80 8.70 10.00 15.57
N LYS A 81 9.76 10.20 16.34
CA LYS A 81 10.71 11.32 16.18
C LYS A 81 11.26 11.39 14.76
N ARG A 82 11.78 10.28 14.23
CA ARG A 82 12.34 10.20 12.87
C ARG A 82 11.27 10.39 11.79
N PHE A 83 10.08 9.85 12.02
CA PHE A 83 8.96 9.95 11.08
C PHE A 83 8.50 11.40 10.92
N ILE A 84 8.36 12.12 12.04
CA ILE A 84 8.02 13.55 12.06
C ILE A 84 9.13 14.40 11.44
N GLN A 85 10.39 14.17 11.83
CA GLN A 85 11.53 14.90 11.27
C GLN A 85 11.59 14.75 9.74
N THR A 86 11.39 13.54 9.22
CA THR A 86 11.37 13.30 7.77
C THR A 86 10.26 14.07 7.07
N ALA A 87 9.07 14.15 7.67
CA ALA A 87 7.97 14.93 7.10
C ALA A 87 8.27 16.44 7.11
N LEU A 88 8.88 16.95 8.18
CA LEU A 88 9.31 18.35 8.27
C LEU A 88 10.38 18.68 7.22
N THR A 89 11.40 17.84 7.07
CA THR A 89 12.45 18.03 6.06
C THR A 89 11.85 18.02 4.64
N LYS A 90 10.97 17.06 4.32
CA LYS A 90 10.30 16.99 3.01
C LYS A 90 9.43 18.21 2.70
N THR A 91 8.93 18.88 3.73
CA THR A 91 8.07 20.05 3.61
C THR A 91 8.80 21.36 3.89
N HIS A 92 10.14 21.33 3.98
CA HIS A 92 11.01 22.48 4.23
C HIS A 92 10.61 23.24 5.50
N GLY A 93 10.26 22.50 6.55
CA GLY A 93 9.84 23.05 7.84
C GLY A 93 8.39 23.55 7.89
N ASN A 94 7.62 23.42 6.81
CA ASN A 94 6.20 23.83 6.82
C ASN A 94 5.35 22.85 7.63
N GLN A 95 5.05 23.21 8.87
CA GLN A 95 4.29 22.37 9.80
C GLN A 95 2.88 22.04 9.33
N THR A 96 2.19 22.94 8.62
CA THR A 96 0.84 22.65 8.10
C THR A 96 0.91 21.56 7.04
N LYS A 97 1.82 21.69 6.07
CA LYS A 97 2.05 20.67 5.04
C LYS A 97 2.57 19.36 5.64
N ALA A 98 3.45 19.42 6.65
CA ALA A 98 3.93 18.24 7.34
C ALA A 98 2.78 17.50 8.04
N ALA A 99 1.86 18.23 8.69
CA ALA A 99 0.69 17.65 9.34
C ALA A 99 -0.24 16.95 8.33
N GLU A 100 -0.44 17.55 7.15
CA GLU A 100 -1.19 16.94 6.04
C GLU A 100 -0.52 15.65 5.54
N VAL A 101 0.81 15.66 5.33
CA VAL A 101 1.58 14.48 4.90
C VAL A 101 1.50 13.34 5.94
N LEU A 102 1.56 13.69 7.22
CA LEU A 102 1.47 12.74 8.33
C LEU A 102 0.03 12.28 8.62
N GLY A 103 -0.99 12.96 8.07
CA GLY A 103 -2.40 12.67 8.35
C GLY A 103 -2.82 13.01 9.79
N VAL A 104 -2.15 13.97 10.43
CA VAL A 104 -2.44 14.39 11.81
C VAL A 104 -2.92 15.83 11.86
N ARG A 105 -3.64 16.22 12.92
CA ARG A 105 -3.95 17.63 13.14
C ARG A 105 -2.67 18.42 13.43
N ARG A 106 -2.57 19.64 12.89
CA ARG A 106 -1.44 20.56 13.14
C ARG A 106 -1.14 20.74 14.63
N ASN A 107 -2.15 20.84 15.49
CA ASN A 107 -1.95 21.01 16.94
C ASN A 107 -1.27 19.80 17.57
N THR A 108 -1.63 18.59 17.12
CA THR A 108 -0.99 17.34 17.56
C THR A 108 0.46 17.30 17.11
N LEU A 109 0.72 17.64 15.85
CA LEU A 109 2.07 17.73 15.34
C LEU A 109 2.91 18.75 16.13
N ASN A 110 2.37 19.95 16.38
CA ASN A 110 3.07 21.00 17.13
C ASN A 110 3.47 20.53 18.53
N ARG A 111 2.58 19.85 19.25
CA ARG A 111 2.89 19.26 20.57
C ARG A 111 4.05 18.26 20.48
N LYS A 112 4.05 17.39 19.46
CA LYS A 112 5.11 16.41 19.25
C LYS A 112 6.44 17.05 18.85
N ILE A 113 6.42 18.10 18.03
CA ILE A 113 7.61 18.89 17.67
C ILE A 113 8.27 19.48 18.92
N VAL A 114 7.47 20.09 19.82
CA VAL A 114 7.96 20.65 21.07
C VAL A 114 8.48 19.55 22.00
N HIS A 115 7.74 18.45 22.14
CA HIS A 115 8.12 17.32 22.99
C HIS A 115 9.47 16.72 22.59
N TYR A 116 9.67 16.48 21.29
CA TYR A 116 10.90 15.89 20.75
C TYR A 116 11.98 16.92 20.39
N LYS A 117 11.73 18.22 20.59
CA LYS A 117 12.63 19.35 20.25
C LYS A 117 13.14 19.29 18.82
N LEU A 118 12.23 19.09 17.86
CA LEU A 118 12.55 18.91 16.44
C LEU A 118 12.73 20.25 15.71
N ASN A 119 13.70 20.31 14.80
CA ASN A 119 13.99 21.49 14.00
C ASN A 119 13.55 21.29 12.54
N GLY A 120 12.83 22.27 11.99
CA GLY A 120 12.31 22.22 10.62
C GLY A 120 13.30 22.62 9.53
N HIS A 121 14.50 23.07 9.89
CA HIS A 121 15.55 23.51 8.98
C HIS A 121 16.77 22.59 9.13
N GLN A 122 16.99 21.70 8.17
CA GLN A 122 18.23 20.95 7.99
C GLN A 122 18.65 21.05 6.53
#